data_AF-A0A532VI80-F1
#
_entry.id   AF-A0A532VI80-F1
#
_cell.length_a   1.000
_cell.length_b   1.000
_cell.length_c   1.000
_cell.angle_alpha   90.00
_cell.angle_beta   90.00
_cell.angle_gamma   90.00
#
_symmetry.space_group_name_H-M   'P 1'
#
loop_
_entity.id
_entity.type
_entity.pdbx_description
1 polymer ?
#
loop_
_entity_poly.entity_id
_entity_poly.type
_entity_poly.pdbx_seq_one_letter_code
_entity_poly.pdbx_strand_id
1 'polypeptide(L)'
;MSYIETIESNLDQLIDFKISNVDILKVADGTYTGSYEAFPIIAEVKVTVKNHQITGIELVKHESGRGAPAEIIPSKVVEAQTLEVDAVSGATYGSKVILKAIENALNNANK
;
A
#
# COMPACT_ATOMS: atom_id res chain seq x y z
N MET A 1 -25.88 16.45 3.88
CA MET A 1 -24.67 15.61 3.84
C MET A 1 -24.65 14.96 2.47
N SER A 2 -23.87 15.56 1.58
CA SER A 2 -23.75 15.12 0.19
C SER A 2 -22.86 13.88 0.15
N TYR A 3 -23.24 12.88 -0.64
CA TYR A 3 -22.46 11.65 -0.85
C TYR A 3 -21.02 11.95 -1.31
N ILE A 4 -20.81 13.11 -1.94
CA ILE A 4 -19.50 13.58 -2.41
C ILE A 4 -18.59 14.04 -1.25
N GLU A 5 -19.14 14.71 -0.23
CA GLU A 5 -18.36 15.22 0.91
C GLU A 5 -17.71 14.08 1.71
N THR A 6 -18.42 12.96 1.86
CA THR A 6 -17.92 11.77 2.57
C THR A 6 -16.75 11.13 1.83
N ILE A 7 -16.76 11.13 0.50
CA ILE A 7 -15.71 10.53 -0.32
C ILE A 7 -14.44 11.39 -0.24
N GLU A 8 -14.58 12.70 -0.39
CA GLU A 8 -13.45 13.64 -0.28
C GLU A 8 -12.82 13.58 1.12
N SER A 9 -13.63 13.55 2.18
CA SER A 9 -13.12 13.41 3.56
C SER A 9 -12.33 12.11 3.78
N ASN A 10 -12.80 10.98 3.26
CA ASN A 10 -12.10 9.70 3.43
C ASN A 10 -10.76 9.68 2.67
N LEU A 11 -10.71 10.30 1.49
CA LEU A 11 -9.52 10.38 0.67
C LEU A 11 -8.49 11.38 1.22
N ASP A 12 -8.94 12.51 1.78
CA ASP A 12 -8.06 13.49 2.42
C ASP A 12 -7.41 12.96 3.70
N GLN A 13 -8.13 12.12 4.46
CA GLN A 13 -7.55 11.42 5.61
C GLN A 13 -6.38 10.52 5.20
N LEU A 14 -6.41 9.92 4.01
CA LEU A 14 -5.26 9.16 3.50
C LEU A 14 -4.08 10.06 3.16
N ILE A 15 -4.32 11.32 2.79
CA ILE A 15 -3.25 12.27 2.51
C ILE A 15 -2.46 12.57 3.79
N ASP A 16 -3.17 12.80 4.89
CA ASP A 16 -2.56 13.11 6.19
C ASP A 16 -2.03 11.87 6.92
N PHE A 17 -2.57 10.68 6.65
CA PHE A 17 -2.08 9.44 7.23
C PHE A 17 -0.67 9.12 6.72
N LYS A 18 0.33 9.34 7.58
CA LYS A 18 1.70 8.87 7.33
C LYS A 18 1.74 7.34 7.38
N ILE A 19 2.33 6.75 6.36
CA ILE A 19 2.63 5.32 6.35
C ILE A 19 3.76 5.11 7.35
N SER A 20 3.56 4.20 8.29
CA SER A 20 4.57 3.87 9.29
C SER A 20 5.60 2.95 8.66
N ASN A 21 6.87 3.25 8.87
CA ASN A 21 7.92 2.36 8.42
C ASN A 21 7.88 1.10 9.30
N VAL A 22 7.63 -0.06 8.68
CA VAL A 22 7.58 -1.34 9.39
C VAL A 22 9.00 -1.90 9.46
N ASP A 23 9.38 -2.37 10.63
CA ASP A 23 10.70 -2.89 10.92
C ASP A 23 10.84 -4.30 10.31
N ILE A 24 11.22 -4.38 9.02
CA ILE A 24 11.29 -5.64 8.24
C ILE A 24 12.23 -6.65 8.89
N LEU A 25 13.23 -6.17 9.65
CA LEU A 25 14.14 -7.00 10.45
C LEU A 25 13.46 -7.84 11.54
N LYS A 26 12.23 -7.48 11.94
CA LYS A 26 11.42 -8.25 12.90
C LYS A 26 10.38 -9.13 12.22
N VAL A 27 10.24 -8.99 10.90
CA VAL A 27 9.28 -9.75 10.13
C VAL A 27 9.86 -11.13 9.84
N ALA A 28 9.11 -12.17 10.18
CA ALA A 28 9.50 -13.53 9.86
C ALA A 28 9.45 -13.79 8.34
N ASP A 29 10.24 -14.76 7.89
CA ASP A 29 10.19 -15.20 6.50
C ASP A 29 8.85 -15.87 6.19
N GLY A 30 8.16 -15.38 5.18
CA GLY A 30 6.79 -15.78 4.90
C GLY A 30 6.17 -14.99 3.77
N THR A 31 4.91 -15.30 3.49
CA THR A 31 4.10 -14.53 2.54
C THR A 31 2.90 -13.97 3.26
N TYR A 32 2.71 -12.66 3.13
CA TYR A 32 1.73 -11.90 3.86
C TYR A 32 0.83 -11.16 2.89
N THR A 33 -0.46 -11.31 3.07
CA THR A 33 -1.48 -10.62 2.28
C THR A 33 -2.00 -9.42 3.06
N GLY A 34 -2.14 -8.30 2.36
CA GLY A 34 -2.71 -7.08 2.91
C GLY A 34 -3.62 -6.44 1.87
N SER A 35 -4.75 -5.93 2.34
CA SER A 35 -5.69 -5.20 1.52
C SER A 35 -6.00 -3.86 2.16
N TYR A 36 -6.38 -2.91 1.32
CA TYR A 36 -6.87 -1.62 1.75
C TYR A 36 -7.92 -1.09 0.79
N GLU A 37 -9.01 -0.59 1.34
CA GLU A 37 -10.15 -0.10 0.59
C GLU A 37 -10.42 1.35 0.96
N ALA A 38 -10.42 2.22 -0.04
CA ALA A 38 -10.61 3.65 0.10
C ALA A 38 -11.50 4.14 -1.04
N PHE A 39 -12.81 4.04 -0.85
CA PHE A 39 -13.79 4.32 -1.90
C PHE A 39 -13.48 5.63 -2.66
N PRO A 40 -13.40 5.61 -4.00
CA PRO A 40 -13.73 4.53 -4.94
C PRO A 40 -12.54 3.62 -5.35
N ILE A 41 -11.44 3.63 -4.59
CA ILE A 41 -10.19 2.93 -4.89
C ILE A 41 -10.01 1.72 -3.97
N ILE A 42 -9.51 0.62 -4.51
CA ILE A 42 -9.30 -0.63 -3.76
C ILE A 42 -7.97 -1.24 -4.18
N ALA A 43 -7.15 -1.70 -3.23
CA ALA A 43 -5.96 -2.46 -3.54
C ALA A 43 -5.74 -3.65 -2.59
N GLU A 44 -5.24 -4.73 -3.13
CA GLU A 44 -4.83 -5.94 -2.45
C GLU A 44 -3.45 -6.34 -2.95
N VAL A 45 -2.54 -6.59 -2.01
CA VAL A 45 -1.15 -6.95 -2.28
C VAL A 45 -0.78 -8.18 -1.47
N LYS A 46 0.21 -8.90 -1.99
CA LYS A 46 0.82 -10.05 -1.38
C LYS A 46 2.31 -9.84 -1.34
N VAL A 47 2.83 -9.67 -0.14
CA VAL A 47 4.22 -9.35 0.16
C VAL A 47 4.93 -10.63 0.56
N THR A 48 6.05 -10.96 -0.09
CA THR A 48 6.89 -12.10 0.26
C THR A 48 8.16 -11.61 0.94
N VAL A 49 8.35 -11.99 2.19
CA VAL A 49 9.54 -11.68 2.98
C VAL A 49 10.42 -12.92 3.09
N LYS A 50 11.73 -12.75 2.84
CA LYS A 50 12.73 -13.80 2.97
C LYS A 50 14.05 -13.20 3.44
N ASN A 51 14.74 -13.87 4.35
CA ASN A 51 15.90 -13.34 5.05
C ASN A 51 15.68 -11.92 5.62
N HIS A 52 14.48 -11.65 6.17
CA HIS A 52 14.10 -10.32 6.66
C HIS A 52 14.16 -9.20 5.60
N GLN A 53 13.97 -9.56 4.32
CA GLN A 53 13.90 -8.63 3.19
C GLN A 53 12.68 -8.90 2.34
N ILE A 54 12.08 -7.85 1.80
CA ILE A 54 10.96 -7.97 0.87
C ILE A 54 11.52 -8.47 -0.46
N THR A 55 11.25 -9.72 -0.80
CA THR A 55 11.71 -10.33 -2.06
C THR A 55 10.79 -10.07 -3.24
N GLY A 56 9.53 -9.77 -2.96
CA GLY A 56 8.54 -9.52 -3.98
C GLY A 56 7.25 -8.99 -3.39
N ILE A 57 6.56 -8.16 -4.17
CA ILE A 57 5.21 -7.70 -3.85
C ILE A 57 4.37 -7.94 -5.10
N GLU A 58 3.37 -8.80 -4.96
CA GLU A 58 2.41 -9.15 -5.99
C GLU A 58 1.12 -8.34 -5.75
N LEU A 59 0.71 -7.56 -6.75
CA LEU A 59 -0.55 -6.81 -6.71
C LEU A 59 -1.68 -7.75 -7.12
N VAL A 60 -2.44 -8.25 -6.14
CA VAL A 60 -3.52 -9.23 -6.33
C VAL A 60 -4.75 -8.55 -6.91
N LYS A 61 -5.08 -7.36 -6.40
CA LYS A 61 -6.22 -6.56 -6.85
C LYS A 61 -5.84 -5.09 -6.84
N HIS A 62 -6.22 -4.36 -7.87
CA HIS A 62 -6.12 -2.91 -7.87
C HIS A 62 -7.23 -2.34 -8.75
N GLU A 63 -8.23 -1.75 -8.11
CA GLU A 63 -9.29 -1.01 -8.76
C GLU A 63 -9.04 0.47 -8.48
N SER A 64 -8.51 1.15 -9.49
CA SER A 64 -8.36 2.59 -9.55
C SER A 64 -9.06 3.05 -10.81
N GLY A 65 -9.98 4.01 -10.70
CA GLY A 65 -10.66 4.60 -11.87
C GLY A 65 -9.71 5.28 -12.87
N ARG A 66 -8.42 5.41 -12.55
CA ARG A 66 -7.35 5.88 -13.44
C ARG A 66 -6.26 4.80 -13.52
N GLY A 67 -6.15 4.15 -14.68
CA GLY A 67 -5.26 3.02 -14.90
C GLY A 67 -3.78 3.38 -14.89
N ALA A 68 -2.99 2.54 -14.21
CA ALA A 68 -1.54 2.28 -14.33
C ALA A 68 -0.50 2.99 -13.44
N PRO A 69 -0.52 4.30 -13.08
CA PRO A 69 0.66 4.91 -12.46
C PRO A 69 1.02 4.36 -11.07
N ALA A 70 0.06 3.81 -10.32
CA ALA A 70 0.30 3.31 -8.97
C ALA A 70 0.92 1.90 -8.94
N GLU A 71 0.88 1.14 -10.05
CA GLU A 71 1.39 -0.24 -10.10
C GLU A 71 2.93 -0.33 -10.02
N ILE A 72 3.63 0.80 -10.18
CA ILE A 72 5.08 0.88 -9.97
C ILE A 72 5.47 0.91 -8.49
N ILE A 73 4.53 1.24 -7.60
CA ILE A 73 4.79 1.41 -6.16
C ILE A 73 5.29 0.11 -5.51
N PRO A 74 4.68 -1.08 -5.75
CA PRO A 74 5.20 -2.35 -5.25
C PRO A 74 6.67 -2.58 -5.62
N SER A 75 7.03 -2.36 -6.89
CA SER A 75 8.42 -2.51 -7.34
C SER A 75 9.35 -1.52 -6.65
N LYS A 76 8.95 -0.26 -6.50
CA LYS A 76 9.73 0.74 -5.75
C LYS A 76 9.93 0.37 -4.29
N VAL A 77 8.91 -0.19 -3.63
CA VAL A 77 9.02 -0.64 -2.23
C VAL A 77 9.98 -1.82 -2.11
N VAL A 78 9.95 -2.75 -3.06
CA VAL A 78 10.92 -3.86 -3.13
C VAL A 78 12.34 -3.33 -3.35
N GLU A 79 12.55 -2.38 -4.25
CA GLU A 79 13.88 -1.82 -4.49
C GLU A 79 14.39 -0.98 -3.32
N ALA A 80 13.53 -0.17 -2.72
CA ALA A 80 13.89 0.71 -1.61
C ALA A 80 13.94 -0.03 -0.27
N GLN A 81 13.32 -1.22 -0.16
CA GLN A 81 13.09 -1.94 1.10
C GLN A 81 12.44 -1.05 2.17
N THR A 82 11.61 -0.09 1.77
CA THR A 82 10.91 0.81 2.68
C THR A 82 9.57 1.23 2.10
N LEU A 83 8.64 1.52 2.99
CA LEU A 83 7.32 2.07 2.66
C LEU A 83 7.37 3.59 2.43
N GLU A 84 8.49 4.25 2.72
CA GLU A 84 8.72 5.69 2.52
C GLU A 84 9.03 6.02 1.04
N VAL A 85 8.22 5.52 0.12
CA VAL A 85 8.34 5.82 -1.31
C VAL A 85 7.40 6.94 -1.72
N ASP A 86 7.87 7.81 -2.61
CA ASP A 86 7.07 8.91 -3.11
C ASP A 86 5.87 8.42 -3.94
N ALA A 87 4.71 9.01 -3.65
CA ALA A 87 3.50 8.79 -4.41
C ALA A 87 3.65 9.30 -5.85
N VAL A 88 3.08 8.58 -6.82
CA VAL A 88 3.19 8.97 -8.23
C VAL A 88 2.26 10.14 -8.52
N SER A 89 2.79 11.19 -9.14
CA SER A 89 2.01 12.36 -9.57
C SER A 89 0.86 11.93 -10.48
N GLY A 90 -0.38 12.26 -10.09
CA GLY A 90 -1.59 11.86 -10.81
C GLY A 90 -2.22 10.54 -10.35
N ALA A 91 -1.56 9.79 -9.48
CA ALA A 91 -2.10 8.61 -8.80
C ALA A 91 -1.80 8.63 -7.29
N THR A 92 -1.87 9.81 -6.67
CA THR A 92 -1.56 10.00 -5.24
C THR A 92 -2.39 9.07 -4.36
N TYR A 93 -3.70 9.02 -4.57
CA TYR A 93 -4.60 8.17 -3.79
C TYR A 93 -4.32 6.68 -4.03
N GLY A 94 -4.23 6.24 -5.29
CA GLY A 94 -3.90 4.84 -5.61
C GLY A 94 -2.55 4.40 -5.03
N SER A 95 -1.54 5.27 -5.09
CA SER A 95 -0.22 5.00 -4.51
C SER A 95 -0.32 4.80 -3.00
N LYS A 96 -1.06 5.68 -2.30
CA LYS A 96 -1.27 5.57 -0.85
C LYS A 96 -2.06 4.32 -0.46
N VAL A 97 -3.10 3.96 -1.22
CA VAL A 97 -3.88 2.74 -0.98
C VAL A 97 -3.01 1.50 -1.10
N ILE A 98 -2.18 1.41 -2.14
CA ILE A 98 -1.22 0.31 -2.29
C ILE A 98 -0.22 0.29 -1.13
N LEU A 99 0.36 1.44 -0.76
CA LEU A 99 1.30 1.51 0.37
C LEU A 99 0.65 1.06 1.68
N LYS A 100 -0.61 1.44 1.89
CA LYS A 100 -1.38 1.04 3.06
C LYS A 100 -1.68 -0.45 3.06
N ALA A 101 -1.97 -1.03 1.90
CA ALA A 101 -2.13 -2.48 1.75
C ALA A 101 -0.83 -3.22 2.06
N ILE A 102 0.33 -2.71 1.63
CA ILE A 102 1.65 -3.28 1.95
C ILE A 102 1.94 -3.15 3.45
N GLU A 103 1.69 -1.99 4.04
CA GLU A 103 1.84 -1.77 5.49
C GLU A 103 0.97 -2.75 6.28
N ASN A 104 -0.29 -2.97 5.87
CA ASN A 104 -1.16 -3.96 6.49
C ASN A 104 -0.61 -5.39 6.37
N ALA A 105 -0.06 -5.77 5.21
CA ALA A 105 0.57 -7.06 5.01
C ALA A 105 1.77 -7.24 5.97
N LEU A 106 2.64 -6.24 6.06
CA LEU A 106 3.81 -6.27 6.95
C LEU A 106 3.43 -6.19 8.43
N ASN A 107 2.36 -5.49 8.80
CA ASN A 107 1.84 -5.49 10.17
C ASN A 107 1.26 -6.85 10.57
N ASN A 108 0.59 -7.56 9.65
CA ASN A 108 0.18 -8.95 9.88
C ASN A 108 1.39 -9.88 10.06
N ALA A 109 2.53 -9.50 9.50
CA ALA A 109 3.77 -10.25 9.61
C ALA A 109 4.49 -10.09 10.96
N ASN A 110 4.24 -8.99 11.65
CA ASN A 110 4.81 -8.65 12.96
C ASN A 110 3.90 -9.06 14.14
N LYS A 111 2.92 -9.94 13.90
CA LYS A 111 1.91 -10.35 14.87
C LYS A 111 2.14 -11.79 15.32
#